data_AF-A0A927PIJ1-F1
#
_entry.id   AF-A0A927PIJ1-F1
#
_cell.length_a   1.000
_cell.length_b   1.000
_cell.length_c   1.000
_cell.angle_alpha   90.00
_cell.angle_beta   90.00
_cell.angle_gamma   90.00
#
_symmetry.space_group_name_H-M   'P 1'
#
loop_
_entity.id
_entity.type
_entity.pdbx_description
1 polymer ?
#
loop_
_entity_poly.entity_id
_entity_poly.type
_entity_poly.pdbx_seq_one_letter_code
_entity_poly.pdbx_strand_id
1 'polypeptide(L)'
;MSIANTSQHLQILKNARLVTSDKRGNYAYYRIVSERAFHAWESVRDLGVELNSEISKLIADYKKGDPTLIATTGEDLIARIEAGEVILLDVNSEEVFNRVHIHKAISIPLDQLKKRIAELSKDKEIVAYCRGALCLLSDEAVELLRAEGFNVRKLVREVPDWIENYSGIVINQK
;
A
#
# COMPACT_ATOMS: atom_id res chain seq x y z
N MET A 1 -15.49 0.36 9.08
CA MET A 1 -15.87 -0.87 9.80
C MET A 1 -15.82 -0.62 11.29
N SER A 2 -16.71 -1.22 12.08
CA SER A 2 -16.60 -1.13 13.55
C SER A 2 -15.49 -2.05 14.07
N ILE A 3 -14.91 -1.70 15.21
CA ILE A 3 -13.90 -2.53 15.90
C ILE A 3 -14.47 -3.93 16.20
N ALA A 4 -15.74 -4.02 16.57
CA ALA A 4 -16.42 -5.29 16.85
C ALA A 4 -16.44 -6.21 15.62
N ASN A 5 -16.73 -5.67 14.43
CA ASN A 5 -16.76 -6.46 13.20
C ASN A 5 -15.36 -6.95 12.80
N THR A 6 -14.35 -6.09 12.90
CA THR A 6 -12.95 -6.50 12.68
C THR A 6 -12.51 -7.59 13.65
N SER A 7 -12.83 -7.46 14.93
CA SER A 7 -12.52 -8.48 15.95
C SER A 7 -13.19 -9.82 15.63
N GLN A 8 -14.45 -9.81 15.18
CA GLN A 8 -15.16 -11.03 14.80
C GLN A 8 -14.48 -11.75 13.63
N HIS A 9 -14.12 -11.04 12.56
CA HIS A 9 -13.42 -11.64 11.42
C HIS A 9 -12.05 -12.22 11.83
N LEU A 10 -11.30 -11.55 12.70
CA LEU A 10 -10.02 -12.06 13.20
C LEU A 10 -10.19 -13.34 14.04
N GLN A 11 -11.28 -13.47 14.80
CA GLN A 11 -11.60 -14.72 15.51
C GLN A 11 -11.94 -15.86 14.55
N ILE A 12 -12.69 -15.58 13.46
CA ILE A 12 -12.97 -16.58 12.42
C ILE A 12 -11.65 -17.10 11.81
N LEU A 13 -10.75 -16.20 11.42
CA LEU A 13 -9.45 -16.56 10.86
C LEU A 13 -8.59 -17.34 11.85
N LYS A 14 -8.64 -16.99 13.14
CA LYS A 14 -7.92 -17.71 14.20
C LYS A 14 -8.47 -19.12 14.38
N ASN A 15 -9.80 -19.28 14.42
CA ASN A 15 -10.44 -20.59 14.53
C ASN A 15 -10.16 -21.47 13.29
N ALA A 16 -10.05 -20.86 12.12
CA ALA A 16 -9.62 -21.52 10.88
C ALA A 16 -8.11 -21.77 10.79
N ARG A 17 -7.32 -21.39 11.81
CA ARG A 17 -5.86 -21.53 11.87
C ARG A 17 -5.10 -20.79 10.76
N LEU A 18 -5.69 -19.75 10.20
CA LEU A 18 -5.06 -18.88 9.19
C LEU A 18 -4.26 -17.74 9.82
N VAL A 19 -4.53 -17.42 11.09
CA VAL A 19 -3.75 -16.46 11.88
C VAL A 19 -3.41 -17.02 13.27
N THR A 20 -2.27 -16.62 13.80
CA THR A 20 -1.94 -16.70 15.23
C THR A 20 -2.37 -15.42 15.95
N SER A 21 -2.52 -15.48 17.27
CA SER A 21 -2.80 -14.30 18.09
C SER A 21 -1.93 -14.28 19.34
N ASP A 22 -1.35 -13.13 19.66
CA ASP A 22 -0.63 -12.87 20.91
C ASP A 22 -1.29 -11.71 21.66
N LYS A 23 -1.50 -11.86 22.98
CA LYS A 23 -2.16 -10.82 23.79
C LYS A 23 -1.10 -10.01 24.51
N ARG A 24 -1.06 -8.69 24.27
CA ARG A 24 -0.15 -7.76 24.96
C ARG A 24 -0.98 -6.65 25.59
N GLY A 25 -1.11 -6.71 26.92
CA GLY A 25 -2.00 -5.83 27.68
C GLY A 25 -3.45 -5.95 27.24
N ASN A 26 -4.05 -4.81 26.87
CA ASN A 26 -5.44 -4.74 26.41
C ASN A 26 -5.63 -5.09 24.93
N TYR A 27 -4.56 -5.35 24.19
CA TYR A 27 -4.60 -5.57 22.75
C TYR A 27 -4.28 -7.02 22.37
N ALA A 28 -4.99 -7.54 21.36
CA ALA A 28 -4.69 -8.80 20.71
C ALA A 28 -4.06 -8.54 19.34
N TYR A 29 -2.84 -9.03 19.14
CA TYR A 29 -2.08 -8.89 17.91
C TYR A 29 -2.20 -10.17 17.10
N TYR A 30 -2.65 -10.05 15.85
CA TYR A 30 -2.80 -11.19 14.95
C TYR A 30 -1.70 -11.20 13.90
N ARG A 31 -1.26 -12.40 13.50
CA ARG A 31 -0.28 -12.59 12.42
C ARG A 31 -0.68 -13.77 11.56
N ILE A 32 -0.60 -13.62 10.24
CA ILE A 32 -0.81 -14.73 9.28
C ILE A 32 0.18 -15.86 9.60
N VAL A 33 -0.29 -17.11 9.55
CA VAL A 33 0.51 -18.27 9.98
C VAL A 33 1.66 -18.60 9.03
N SER A 34 1.52 -18.29 7.74
CA SER A 34 2.54 -18.57 6.72
C SER A 34 2.25 -17.82 5.42
N GLU A 35 3.26 -17.76 4.56
CA GLU A 35 3.13 -17.22 3.20
C GLU A 35 2.07 -17.98 2.38
N ARG A 36 1.97 -19.31 2.53
CA ARG A 36 0.93 -20.12 1.86
C ARG A 36 -0.48 -19.71 2.27
N ALA A 37 -0.69 -19.32 3.53
CA ALA A 37 -1.99 -18.84 3.99
C ALA A 37 -2.31 -17.46 3.38
N PHE A 38 -1.30 -16.62 3.15
CA PHE A 38 -1.46 -15.35 2.43
C PHE A 38 -1.84 -15.60 0.95
N HIS A 39 -1.11 -16.45 0.25
CA HIS A 39 -1.39 -16.80 -1.16
C HIS A 39 -2.77 -17.43 -1.35
N ALA A 40 -3.21 -18.28 -0.41
CA ALA A 40 -4.56 -18.85 -0.45
C ALA A 40 -5.64 -17.77 -0.31
N TRP A 41 -5.46 -16.79 0.59
CA TRP A 41 -6.37 -15.66 0.72
C TRP A 41 -6.38 -14.80 -0.55
N GLU A 42 -5.22 -14.55 -1.13
CA GLU A 42 -5.07 -13.81 -2.38
C GLU A 42 -5.82 -14.50 -3.53
N SER A 43 -5.67 -15.81 -3.68
CA SER A 43 -6.40 -16.59 -4.69
C SER A 43 -7.92 -16.49 -4.51
N VAL A 44 -8.42 -16.51 -3.27
CA VAL A 44 -9.85 -16.35 -2.98
C VAL A 44 -10.32 -14.93 -3.33
N ARG A 45 -9.52 -13.91 -3.03
CA ARG A 45 -9.82 -12.51 -3.39
C ARG A 45 -9.90 -12.36 -4.90
N ASP A 46 -8.91 -12.88 -5.62
CA ASP A 46 -8.80 -12.73 -7.07
C ASP A 46 -9.93 -13.49 -7.79
N LEU A 47 -10.25 -14.71 -7.33
CA LEU A 47 -11.42 -15.46 -7.78
C LEU A 47 -12.72 -14.67 -7.52
N GLY A 48 -12.84 -14.01 -6.36
CA GLY A 48 -13.99 -13.17 -6.05
C GLY A 48 -14.16 -11.98 -7.00
N VAL A 49 -13.05 -11.36 -7.42
CA VAL A 49 -13.06 -10.30 -8.43
C VAL A 49 -13.46 -10.86 -9.80
N GLU A 50 -12.89 -12.00 -10.20
CA GLU A 50 -13.20 -12.66 -11.48
C GLU A 50 -14.67 -13.07 -11.60
N LEU A 51 -15.21 -13.70 -10.56
CA LEU A 51 -16.60 -14.17 -10.53
C LEU A 51 -17.61 -13.03 -10.41
N ASN A 52 -17.18 -11.83 -10.02
CA ASN A 52 -18.07 -10.67 -9.88
C ASN A 52 -17.76 -9.60 -10.94
N SER A 53 -18.49 -9.68 -12.05
CA SER A 53 -18.33 -8.75 -13.19
C SER A 53 -18.60 -7.28 -12.83
N GLU A 54 -19.42 -6.99 -11.81
CA GLU A 54 -19.68 -5.61 -11.35
C GLU A 54 -18.46 -5.05 -10.62
N ILE A 55 -17.84 -5.84 -9.73
CA ILE A 55 -16.59 -5.47 -9.05
C ILE A 55 -15.46 -5.33 -10.06
N SER A 56 -15.34 -6.28 -10.99
CA SER A 56 -14.33 -6.20 -12.06
C SER A 56 -14.49 -4.93 -12.90
N LYS A 57 -15.72 -4.58 -13.30
CA LYS A 57 -16.00 -3.33 -14.02
C LYS A 57 -15.68 -2.11 -13.18
N LEU A 58 -16.09 -2.08 -11.91
CA LEU A 58 -15.82 -0.95 -11.01
C LEU A 58 -14.31 -0.72 -10.84
N ILE A 59 -13.53 -1.79 -10.64
CA ILE A 59 -12.07 -1.72 -10.55
C ILE A 59 -11.48 -1.27 -11.89
N ALA A 60 -11.98 -1.80 -13.00
CA ALA A 60 -11.50 -1.44 -14.34
C ALA A 60 -11.80 0.02 -14.66
N ASP A 61 -13.03 0.50 -14.46
CA ASP A 61 -13.44 1.88 -14.70
C ASP A 61 -12.67 2.85 -13.79
N TYR A 62 -12.36 2.42 -12.57
CA TYR A 62 -11.48 3.17 -11.67
C TYR A 62 -10.03 3.25 -12.17
N LYS A 63 -9.48 2.15 -12.71
CA LYS A 63 -8.11 2.10 -13.27
C LYS A 63 -8.01 2.75 -14.66
N LYS A 64 -9.09 2.76 -15.44
CA LYS A 64 -9.09 3.11 -16.86
C LYS A 64 -9.14 4.61 -17.05
N GLY A 65 -8.05 5.17 -17.56
CA GLY A 65 -7.96 6.59 -17.88
C GLY A 65 -7.29 7.44 -16.81
N ASP A 66 -6.64 6.83 -15.82
CA ASP A 66 -5.80 7.58 -14.88
C ASP A 66 -4.37 7.76 -15.45
N PRO A 67 -4.01 8.93 -16.00
CA PRO A 67 -2.66 9.21 -16.48
C PRO A 67 -1.63 9.30 -15.35
N THR A 68 -2.06 9.18 -14.09
CA THR A 68 -1.19 9.16 -12.92
C THR A 68 -0.54 7.80 -12.70
N LEU A 69 -1.03 6.72 -13.32
CA LEU A 69 -0.43 5.41 -13.12
C LEU A 69 0.97 5.34 -13.73
N ILE A 70 1.90 4.76 -13.00
CA ILE A 70 3.25 4.49 -13.50
C ILE A 70 3.22 3.14 -14.23
N ALA A 71 3.57 3.16 -15.51
CA ALA A 71 3.93 1.97 -16.27
C ALA A 71 5.45 1.79 -16.19
N THR A 72 5.95 1.25 -15.08
CA THR A 72 7.37 0.93 -14.89
C THR A 72 7.50 -0.37 -14.11
N THR A 73 8.61 -1.09 -14.32
CA THR A 73 8.89 -2.30 -13.54
C THR A 73 9.36 -1.96 -12.13
N GLY A 74 9.33 -2.94 -11.25
CA GLY A 74 9.85 -2.76 -9.89
C GLY A 74 11.32 -2.34 -9.85
N GLU A 75 12.13 -2.99 -10.68
CA GLU A 75 13.57 -2.79 -10.79
C GLU A 75 13.91 -1.39 -11.29
N ASP A 76 13.22 -0.92 -12.33
CA ASP A 76 13.40 0.43 -12.88
C ASP A 76 13.09 1.50 -11.84
N LEU A 77 11.99 1.35 -11.09
CA LEU A 77 11.63 2.31 -10.06
C LEU A 77 12.66 2.34 -8.93
N ILE A 78 13.17 1.19 -8.49
CA ILE A 78 14.23 1.10 -7.48
C ILE A 78 15.49 1.81 -7.97
N ALA A 79 15.93 1.56 -9.21
CA ALA A 79 17.12 2.21 -9.77
C ALA A 79 16.99 3.75 -9.77
N ARG A 80 15.81 4.27 -10.15
CA ARG A 80 15.53 5.72 -10.15
C ARG A 80 15.48 6.31 -8.73
N ILE A 81 14.98 5.56 -7.75
CA ILE A 81 15.01 5.93 -6.33
C ILE A 81 16.46 6.00 -5.83
N GLU A 82 17.27 4.98 -6.17
CA GLU A 82 18.69 4.91 -5.81
C GLU A 82 19.51 6.06 -6.40
N ALA A 83 19.23 6.43 -7.65
CA ALA A 83 19.83 7.58 -8.34
C ALA A 83 19.30 8.95 -7.84
N GLY A 84 18.27 8.96 -6.99
CA GLY A 84 17.66 10.19 -6.47
C GLY A 84 16.88 11.00 -7.51
N GLU A 85 16.48 10.36 -8.62
CA GLU A 85 15.71 10.97 -9.71
C GLU A 85 14.22 11.14 -9.36
N VAL A 86 13.72 10.29 -8.46
CA VAL A 86 12.34 10.30 -7.99
C VAL A 86 12.25 10.42 -6.48
N ILE A 87 11.17 11.02 -6.00
CA ILE A 87 10.77 10.99 -4.59
C ILE A 87 9.74 9.89 -4.42
N LEU A 88 10.04 8.88 -3.62
CA LEU A 88 9.05 7.88 -3.24
C LEU A 88 8.31 8.35 -1.98
N LEU A 89 6.99 8.52 -2.08
CA LEU A 89 6.14 9.07 -1.01
C LEU A 89 5.18 7.99 -0.47
N ASP A 90 5.32 7.66 0.82
CA ASP A 90 4.34 6.84 1.54
C ASP A 90 3.31 7.76 2.21
N VAL A 91 2.03 7.54 1.88
CA VAL A 91 0.90 8.32 2.43
C VAL A 91 0.03 7.55 3.43
N ASN A 92 0.52 6.41 3.91
CA ASN A 92 -0.10 5.68 5.01
C ASN A 92 0.09 6.42 6.34
N SER A 93 -0.55 5.92 7.39
CA SER A 93 -0.27 6.40 8.74
C SER A 93 1.17 6.10 9.14
N GLU A 94 1.73 6.94 10.01
CA GLU A 94 3.07 6.74 10.56
C GLU A 94 3.24 5.37 11.22
N GLU A 95 2.18 4.84 11.84
CA GLU A 95 2.22 3.50 12.43
C GLU A 95 2.48 2.41 11.38
N VAL A 96 1.86 2.52 10.21
CA VAL A 96 2.06 1.55 9.10
C VAL A 96 3.47 1.69 8.56
N PHE A 97 3.91 2.91 8.24
CA PHE A 97 5.25 3.18 7.73
C PHE A 97 6.33 2.66 8.69
N ASN A 98 6.17 2.94 9.98
CA ASN A 98 7.12 2.49 11.00
C ASN A 98 7.17 0.96 11.16
N ARG A 99 6.18 0.20 10.70
CA ARG A 99 6.21 -1.27 10.71
C ARG A 99 6.85 -1.81 9.44
N VAL A 100 6.41 -1.31 8.29
CA VAL A 100 6.87 -1.73 6.98
C VAL A 100 6.76 -0.59 5.97
N HIS A 101 7.83 -0.34 5.23
CA HIS A 101 7.84 0.64 4.15
C HIS A 101 8.89 0.24 3.09
N ILE A 102 8.79 0.84 1.91
CA ILE A 102 9.79 0.71 0.86
C ILE A 102 11.01 1.55 1.24
N HIS A 103 12.21 1.01 1.05
CA HIS A 103 13.47 1.70 1.30
C HIS A 103 13.51 3.08 0.62
N LYS A 104 14.07 4.08 1.31
CA LYS A 104 14.15 5.50 0.90
C LYS A 104 12.81 6.22 0.71
N ALA A 105 11.68 5.60 1.04
CA ALA A 105 10.41 6.31 1.05
C ALA A 105 10.39 7.43 2.11
N ILE A 106 9.82 8.57 1.74
CA ILE A 106 9.47 9.66 2.66
C ILE A 106 8.05 9.42 3.16
N SER A 107 7.85 9.40 4.48
CA SER A 107 6.52 9.29 5.08
C SER A 107 5.88 10.66 5.28
N ILE A 108 4.79 10.90 4.58
CA ILE A 108 3.88 12.01 4.84
C ILE A 108 2.45 11.47 4.79
N PRO A 109 1.85 11.15 5.95
CA PRO A 109 0.46 10.70 6.00
C PRO A 109 -0.48 11.66 5.26
N LEU A 110 -1.49 11.11 4.58
CA LEU A 110 -2.41 11.89 3.74
C LEU A 110 -3.04 13.08 4.50
N ASP A 111 -3.41 12.89 5.77
CA ASP A 111 -4.01 13.92 6.62
C ASP A 111 -3.03 15.04 7.01
N GLN A 112 -1.73 14.82 6.88
CA GLN A 112 -0.67 15.80 7.09
C GLN A 112 -0.15 16.41 5.78
N LEU A 113 -0.42 15.79 4.63
CA LEU A 113 0.19 16.11 3.34
C LEU A 113 0.05 17.58 2.97
N LYS A 114 -1.14 18.16 3.12
CA LYS A 114 -1.37 19.58 2.81
C LYS A 114 -0.49 20.54 3.64
N LYS A 115 -0.22 20.20 4.89
CA LYS A 115 0.59 21.03 5.81
C LYS A 115 2.08 20.88 5.56
N ARG A 116 2.48 19.69 5.09
CA ARG A 116 3.88 19.28 4.91
C ARG A 116 4.33 19.29 3.46
N ILE A 117 3.50 19.78 2.54
CA ILE A 117 3.78 19.78 1.11
C ILE A 117 5.06 20.54 0.73
N ALA A 118 5.45 21.53 1.55
CA ALA A 118 6.70 22.28 1.38
C ALA A 118 7.97 21.44 1.62
N GLU A 119 7.86 20.25 2.21
CA GLU A 119 8.98 19.30 2.36
C GLU A 119 9.33 18.60 1.04
N LEU A 120 8.42 18.65 0.04
CA LEU A 120 8.59 17.99 -1.25
C LEU A 120 9.16 18.97 -2.29
N SER A 121 10.12 18.50 -3.08
CA SER A 121 10.67 19.26 -4.20
C SER A 121 9.74 19.18 -5.42
N LYS A 122 9.49 20.33 -6.05
CA LYS A 122 8.74 20.41 -7.32
C LYS A 122 9.55 20.01 -8.55
N ASP A 123 10.87 19.95 -8.43
CA ASP A 123 11.78 19.67 -9.55
C ASP A 123 11.93 18.17 -9.83
N LYS A 124 11.42 17.32 -8.93
CA LYS A 124 11.49 15.85 -9.04
C LYS A 124 10.12 15.25 -9.27
N GLU A 125 10.07 14.14 -10.00
CA GLU A 125 8.87 13.31 -10.06
C GLU A 125 8.61 12.67 -8.70
N ILE A 126 7.37 12.75 -8.23
CA ILE A 126 6.91 12.07 -7.01
C ILE A 126 6.16 10.81 -7.40
N VAL A 127 6.50 9.71 -6.74
CA VAL A 127 5.80 8.43 -6.85
C VAL A 127 5.12 8.15 -5.51
N ALA A 128 3.80 8.29 -5.46
CA ALA A 128 3.02 8.07 -4.24
C ALA A 128 2.51 6.62 -4.14
N TYR A 129 2.59 6.03 -2.95
CA TYR A 129 2.06 4.68 -2.70
C TYR A 129 1.37 4.56 -1.34
N CYS A 130 0.51 3.54 -1.22
CA CYS A 130 -0.15 3.17 0.04
C CYS A 130 -0.25 1.63 0.21
N ARG A 131 -1.37 1.09 0.71
CA ARG A 131 -1.52 -0.33 1.11
C ARG A 131 -1.77 -1.33 -0.02
N GLY A 132 -1.80 -0.92 -1.29
CA GLY A 132 -2.02 -1.85 -2.42
C GLY A 132 -2.93 -1.32 -3.51
N ALA A 133 -3.21 -2.16 -4.52
CA ALA A 133 -4.07 -1.82 -5.67
C ALA A 133 -5.44 -1.23 -5.31
N LEU A 134 -6.04 -1.68 -4.20
CA LEU A 134 -7.39 -1.27 -3.77
C LEU A 134 -7.38 -0.12 -2.74
N CYS A 135 -6.21 0.42 -2.42
CA CYS A 135 -6.11 1.54 -1.50
C CYS A 135 -6.23 2.87 -2.27
N LEU A 136 -7.11 3.75 -1.78
CA LEU A 136 -7.45 5.04 -2.41
C LEU A 136 -6.62 6.22 -1.87
N LEU A 137 -5.84 6.02 -0.80
CA LEU A 137 -5.10 7.12 -0.16
C LEU A 137 -4.06 7.75 -1.10
N SER A 138 -3.40 6.91 -1.90
CA SER A 138 -2.43 7.39 -2.90
C SER A 138 -3.10 8.22 -4.00
N ASP A 139 -4.35 7.93 -4.34
CA ASP A 139 -5.09 8.65 -5.37
C ASP A 139 -5.47 10.04 -4.87
N GLU A 140 -6.00 10.13 -3.64
CA GLU A 140 -6.26 11.41 -2.99
C GLU A 140 -4.99 12.26 -2.84
N ALA A 141 -3.85 11.62 -2.51
CA ALA A 141 -2.56 12.31 -2.44
C ALA A 141 -2.11 12.85 -3.81
N VAL A 142 -2.27 12.05 -4.86
CA VAL A 142 -1.94 12.43 -6.24
C VAL A 142 -2.80 13.60 -6.71
N GLU A 143 -4.11 13.56 -6.47
CA GLU A 143 -5.02 14.65 -6.78
C GLU A 143 -4.61 15.96 -6.08
N LEU A 144 -4.35 15.89 -4.77
CA LEU A 144 -3.91 17.03 -3.97
C LEU A 144 -2.59 17.62 -4.50
N LEU A 145 -1.58 16.78 -4.71
CA LEU A 145 -0.26 17.22 -5.16
C LEU A 145 -0.30 17.81 -6.58
N ARG A 146 -1.11 17.25 -7.49
CA ARG A 146 -1.29 17.81 -8.83
C ARG A 146 -1.98 19.17 -8.81
N ALA A 147 -3.00 19.33 -7.96
CA ALA A 147 -3.65 20.62 -7.79
C ALA A 147 -2.67 21.72 -7.32
N GLU A 148 -1.63 21.33 -6.59
CA GLU A 148 -0.55 22.20 -6.10
C GLU A 148 0.64 22.31 -7.08
N GLY A 149 0.53 21.70 -8.27
CA GLY A 149 1.48 21.82 -9.37
C GLY A 149 2.69 20.88 -9.31
N PHE A 150 2.60 19.78 -8.56
CA PHE A 150 3.66 18.76 -8.53
C PHE A 150 3.52 17.76 -9.68
N ASN A 151 4.65 17.31 -10.23
CA ASN A 151 4.69 16.14 -11.10
C ASN A 151 4.61 14.87 -10.24
N VAL A 152 3.41 14.32 -10.09
CA VAL A 152 3.16 13.13 -9.26
C VAL A 152 2.41 12.05 -10.02
N ARG A 153 2.78 10.81 -9.70
CA ARG A 153 2.19 9.58 -10.21
C ARG A 153 1.92 8.59 -9.07
N LYS A 154 0.93 7.72 -9.25
CA LYS A 154 0.61 6.63 -8.34
C LYS A 154 1.39 5.37 -8.70
N LEU A 155 2.01 4.77 -7.69
CA LEU A 155 2.52 3.40 -7.79
C LEU A 155 1.35 2.41 -7.75
N VAL A 156 1.10 1.72 -8.86
CA VAL A 156 0.12 0.62 -8.89
C VAL A 156 0.79 -0.63 -8.32
N ARG A 157 0.41 -0.97 -7.08
CA ARG A 157 0.82 -2.23 -6.44
C ARG A 157 0.05 -3.40 -7.04
N GLU A 158 0.61 -4.08 -8.02
CA GLU A 158 0.45 -5.53 -8.09
C GLU A 158 1.70 -6.07 -7.39
N VAL A 159 1.59 -6.66 -6.20
CA VAL A 159 2.78 -7.16 -5.48
C VAL A 159 2.79 -8.65 -5.60
N PRO A 160 3.78 -9.22 -6.30
CA PRO A 160 4.82 -9.98 -5.59
C PRO A 160 6.28 -9.58 -5.85
N ASP A 161 6.64 -8.87 -6.92
CA ASP A 161 8.06 -8.79 -7.36
C ASP A 161 9.05 -8.18 -6.33
N TRP A 162 8.55 -7.32 -5.44
CA TRP A 162 9.38 -6.62 -4.43
C TRP A 162 9.39 -7.34 -3.07
N ILE A 163 8.40 -8.19 -2.80
CA ILE A 163 8.36 -9.02 -1.58
C ILE A 163 9.18 -10.29 -1.79
N GLU A 164 9.19 -10.84 -3.01
CA GLU A 164 10.04 -12.00 -3.34
C GLU A 164 11.53 -11.63 -3.32
N ASN A 165 11.88 -10.40 -3.71
CA ASN A 165 13.23 -9.86 -3.62
C ASN A 165 13.35 -8.87 -2.45
N TYR A 166 13.60 -9.37 -1.24
CA TYR A 166 13.77 -8.65 0.04
C TYR A 166 14.74 -7.44 0.06
N SER A 167 15.30 -7.00 -1.07
CA SER A 167 16.26 -5.89 -1.17
C SER A 167 15.63 -4.50 -1.01
N GLY A 168 14.31 -4.34 -1.24
CA GLY A 168 13.65 -3.02 -1.25
C GLY A 168 12.71 -2.70 -0.08
N ILE A 169 12.45 -3.65 0.84
CA ILE A 169 11.46 -3.48 1.92
C ILE A 169 12.16 -3.41 3.28
N VAL A 170 11.88 -2.35 4.03
CA VAL A 170 12.32 -2.19 5.41
C VAL A 170 11.23 -2.72 6.32
N ILE A 171 11.55 -3.77 7.09
CA ILE A 171 10.69 -4.31 8.15
C ILE A 171 11.32 -3.96 9.49
N ASN A 172 10.69 -3.06 10.23
CA ASN A 172 11.16 -2.73 11.57
C ASN A 172 10.55 -3.71 12.57
N GLN A 173 11.40 -4.48 13.26
CA GLN A 173 10.94 -5.32 14.35
C GLN A 173 10.66 -4.45 15.58
N LYS A 174 9.40 -4.43 16.03
CA LYS A 174 8.99 -4.01 17.37
C LYS A 174 8.46 -5.22 18.15
#